data_AF-A0A815GTZ6-F1
#
_entry.id   AF-A0A815GTZ6-F1
#
_cell.length_a   1.000
_cell.length_b   1.000
_cell.length_c   1.000
_cell.angle_alpha   90.00
_cell.angle_beta   90.00
_cell.angle_gamma   90.00
#
_symmetry.space_group_name_H-M   'P 1'
#
loop_
_entity.id
_entity.type
_entity.pdbx_description
1 polymer ?
#
loop_
_entity_poly.entity_id
_entity_poly.type
_entity_poly.pdbx_seq_one_letter_code
_entity_poly.pdbx_strand_id
1 'polypeptide(L)' 'MSWEFKVGQFYFLIFKRIQLQPEDALFFFVNNVISNTSMTMGALYQEHADENKFLYVAYNDESVYG' A
#
# COMPACT_ATOMS: atom_id res chain seq x y z
N MET A 1 -14.15 -6.45 1.98
CA MET A 1 -13.17 -5.73 1.15
C MET A 1 -13.31 -6.28 -0.26
N SER A 2 -13.56 -5.45 -1.28
CA SER A 2 -13.70 -5.95 -2.65
C SER A 2 -12.34 -6.45 -3.15
N TRP A 3 -12.26 -7.66 -3.69
CA TRP A 3 -11.03 -8.23 -4.27
C TRP A 3 -10.49 -7.40 -5.45
N GLU A 4 -11.35 -6.60 -6.08
CA GLU A 4 -11.03 -5.69 -7.19
C GLU A 4 -10.55 -4.31 -6.73
N PHE A 5 -10.56 -4.02 -5.42
CA PHE A 5 -10.15 -2.73 -4.89
C PHE A 5 -8.68 -2.46 -5.20
N LYS A 6 -8.35 -1.32 -5.82
CA LYS A 6 -7.00 -1.04 -6.30
C LYS A 6 -6.09 -0.52 -5.18
N VAL A 7 -4.81 -0.85 -5.26
CA VAL A 7 -3.78 -0.34 -4.34
C VAL A 7 -3.74 1.19 -4.36
N GLY A 8 -3.87 1.83 -5.53
CA GLY A 8 -3.97 3.30 -5.63
C GLY A 8 -5.20 3.89 -4.93
N GLN A 9 -6.32 3.15 -4.86
CA GLN A 9 -7.49 3.59 -4.09
C GLN A 9 -7.24 3.43 -2.59
N PHE A 10 -6.58 2.35 -2.18
CA PHE A 10 -6.18 2.15 -0.78
C PHE A 10 -5.24 3.26 -0.32
N TYR A 11 -4.26 3.60 -1.14
CA TYR A 11 -3.35 4.71 -0.95
C TYR A 11 -4.10 6.01 -0.65
N PHE A 12 -5.07 6.38 -1.48
CA PHE A 12 -5.89 7.58 -1.29
C PHE A 12 -6.70 7.57 0.01
N LEU A 13 -7.20 6.40 0.45
CA LEU A 13 -7.90 6.27 1.72
C LEU A 13 -6.96 6.51 2.92
N ILE A 14 -5.76 5.93 2.89
CA ILE A 14 -4.77 6.14 3.95
C ILE A 14 -4.31 7.59 3.97
N PHE A 15 -3.96 8.16 2.81
CA PHE A 15 -3.57 9.56 2.67
C PHE A 15 -4.56 10.51 3.35
N LYS A 16 -5.87 10.32 3.09
CA LYS A 16 -6.94 11.07 3.76
C LYS A 16 -7.02 10.81 5.26
N ARG A 17 -6.82 9.56 5.67
CA ARG A 17 -6.94 9.15 7.07
C ARG A 17 -5.84 9.74 7.96
N ILE A 18 -4.63 9.87 7.43
CA ILE A 18 -3.50 10.50 8.14
C ILE A 18 -3.36 12.00 7.87
N GLN A 19 -4.31 12.61 7.14
CA GLN A 19 -4.42 14.05 6.92
C GLN A 19 -3.20 14.69 6.24
N LEU A 20 -2.56 13.98 5.31
CA LEU A 20 -1.48 14.52 4.50
C LEU A 20 -1.99 15.61 3.54
N GLN A 21 -1.14 16.60 3.28
CA GLN A 21 -1.34 17.64 2.28
C GLN A 21 -1.04 17.09 0.88
N PRO A 22 -1.66 17.61 -0.19
CA PRO A 22 -1.43 17.16 -1.57
C PRO A 22 0.05 17.14 -2.01
N GLU A 23 0.88 17.99 -1.41
CA GLU A 23 2.32 18.08 -1.61
C GLU A 23 3.15 17.02 -0.86
N ASP A 24 2.57 16.37 0.16
CA ASP A 24 3.25 15.34 0.93
C ASP A 24 3.37 14.05 0.12
N ALA A 25 4.54 13.44 0.19
CA ALA A 25 4.76 12.13 -0.43
C ALA A 25 4.36 11.00 0.53
N LEU A 26 3.86 9.92 -0.05
CA LEU A 26 3.61 8.67 0.66
C LEU A 26 4.04 7.53 -0.26
N PHE A 27 4.74 6.54 0.25
CA PHE A 27 5.17 5.38 -0.52
C PHE A 27 4.82 4.14 0.29
N PHE A 28 4.15 3.19 -0.35
CA PHE A 28 3.81 1.92 0.27
C PHE A 28 4.83 0.86 -0.14
N PHE A 29 5.31 0.14 0.86
CA PHE A 29 6.25 -0.95 0.70
C PHE A 29 5.63 -2.24 1.21
N VAL A 30 5.75 -3.28 0.40
CA VAL A 30 5.38 -4.65 0.74
C VAL A 30 6.60 -5.51 0.48
N ASN A 31 7.07 -6.24 1.50
CA ASN A 31 8.33 -6.99 1.44
C ASN A 31 9.51 -6.14 0.93
N ASN A 32 9.63 -4.90 1.41
CA ASN A 32 10.67 -3.93 1.04
C ASN A 32 10.66 -3.47 -0.44
N VAL A 33 9.59 -3.76 -1.19
CA VAL A 33 9.40 -3.31 -2.58
C VAL A 33 8.23 -2.35 -2.66
N ILE A 34 8.35 -1.29 -3.46
CA ILE A 34 7.26 -0.33 -3.70
C ILE A 34 6.06 -1.07 -4.32
N SER A 35 4.89 -0.91 -3.72
CA SER A 35 3.66 -1.55 -4.20
C SER A 35 3.21 -0.97 -5.55
N ASN A 36 2.75 -1.82 -6.46
CA ASN A 36 2.20 -1.40 -7.75
C ASN A 36 0.76 -0.86 -7.60
N THR A 37 0.55 0.43 -7.84
CA THR A 37 -0.74 1.11 -7.65
C THR A 37 -1.85 0.62 -8.58
N SER A 38 -1.51 0.02 -9.73
CA SER A 38 -2.47 -0.53 -10.71
C SER A 38 -3.00 -1.92 -10.33
N MET A 39 -2.33 -2.60 -9.39
CA MET A 39 -2.72 -3.92 -8.88
C MET A 39 -3.95 -3.80 -7.97
N THR A 40 -4.68 -4.90 -7.80
CA THR A 40 -5.74 -5.00 -6.79
C THR A 40 -5.15 -5.42 -5.44
N MET A 41 -5.81 -5.04 -4.33
CA MET A 41 -5.45 -5.49 -2.98
C MET A 41 -5.56 -7.02 -2.87
N GLY A 42 -6.45 -7.64 -3.64
CA GLY A 42 -6.58 -9.09 -3.70
C GLY A 42 -5.35 -9.78 -4.29
N ALA A 43 -4.85 -9.30 -5.43
CA ALA A 43 -3.63 -9.79 -6.05
C ALA A 43 -2.41 -9.52 -5.15
N LEU A 44 -2.30 -8.30 -4.59
CA LEU A 44 -1.23 -7.95 -3.65
C LEU A 44 -1.21 -8.87 -2.42
N TYR A 45 -2.39 -9.21 -1.89
CA TYR A 45 -2.53 -10.16 -0.79
C TYR A 45 -2.11 -11.58 -1.20
N GLN A 46 -2.52 -12.07 -2.37
CA GLN A 46 -2.14 -13.41 -2.83
C GLN A 46 -0.62 -13.56 -3.02
N GLU A 47 0.04 -12.49 -3.47
CA GLU A 47 1.49 -12.49 -3.73
C GLU A 47 2.32 -12.31 -2.45
N HIS A 48 1.82 -11.58 -1.46
CA HIS A 48 2.64 -11.10 -0.33
C HIS A 48 2.07 -11.32 1.07
N ALA A 49 0.91 -11.97 1.21
CA ALA A 49 0.39 -12.29 2.53
C ALA A 49 1.36 -13.20 3.30
N ASP A 50 1.52 -12.90 4.58
CA ASP A 50 2.29 -13.71 5.51
C ASP A 50 1.52 -15.00 5.85
N GLU A 51 2.21 -15.99 6.41
CA GLU A 51 1.65 -17.27 6.85
C GLU A 51 0.50 -17.06 7.84
N ASN A 52 0.57 -16.01 8.64
CA ASN A 52 -0.46 -15.61 9.60
C ASN A 52 -1.73 -15.00 8.98
N LYS A 53 -1.82 -14.94 7.65
CA LYS A 53 -2.96 -14.42 6.87
C LYS A 53 -3.16 -12.91 6.95
N PHE A 54 -2.10 -12.17 7.29
CA PHE A 54 -2.08 -10.71 7.18
C PHE A 54 -1.19 -10.26 6.03
N LEU A 55 -1.56 -9.12 5.43
CA LEU A 55 -0.71 -8.38 4.50
C LEU A 55 -0.10 -7.20 5.26
N TYR A 56 1.23 -7.16 5.31
CA TYR A 56 1.97 -6.08 5.94
C TYR A 56 2.35 -5.02 4.90
N VAL A 57 1.97 -3.78 5.19
CA VAL A 57 2.29 -2.62 4.36
C VAL A 57 3.00 -1.60 5.24
N ALA A 58 4.26 -1.33 4.94
CA ALA A 58 4.98 -0.21 5.53
C ALA A 58 4.75 1.03 4.66
N TYR A 59 4.78 2.21 5.27
CA TYR A 59 4.72 3.46 4.53
C TYR A 59 5.82 4.41 4.96
N ASN A 60 6.32 5.21 4.01
CA ASN A 60 7.32 6.25 4.24
C ASN A 60 7.05 7.48 3.35
N ASP A 61 7.61 8.63 3.69
CA ASP A 61 7.63 9.82 2.84
C ASP A 61 8.74 9.78 1.78
N GLU A 62 9.73 8.89 1.94
CA GLU A 62 10.79 8.62 0.97
C GLU A 62 10.51 7.40 0.08
N SER A 63 10.99 7.45 -1.16
CA SER A 63 10.82 6.36 -2.16
C SER A 63 11.84 5.23 -2.04
N VAL A 64 12.84 5.37 -1.15
CA VAL A 64 13.84 4.33 -0.87
C VAL A 64 13.56 3.77 0.53
N TYR A 65 13.48 2.45 0.64
CA TYR A 65 13.40 1.78 1.93
C TYR A 65 14.79 1.79 2.58
N GLY A 66 14.93 2.41 3.75
CA GLY A 66 16.17 2.44 4.52
C GLY A 66 16.52 1.10 5.16
#